data_AF-A0A963BVK9-F1
#
_entry.id   AF-A0A963BVK9-F1
#
_cell.length_a   1.000
_cell.length_b   1.000
_cell.length_c   1.000
_cell.angle_alpha   90.00
_cell.angle_beta   90.00
_cell.angle_gamma   90.00
#
_symmetry.space_group_name_H-M   'P 1'
#
loop_
_entity.id
_entity.type
_entity.pdbx_description
1 polymer ?
#
loop_
_entity_poly.entity_id
_entity_poly.type
_entity_poly.pdbx_seq_one_letter_code
_entity_poly.pdbx_strand_id
1 'polypeptide(L)'
;MMSLDLATRLIDEAVAEAGARSLGLSFAVTDGAGIVVAAARTDAAPPATIEVAMAKARCAATFRRPTQVFEQRSISGEPGVVTLPGVVALAGGVPVVVDGVVIGAIGVSGSAPAIDHEVGAAVIGRIDRLA
;
A
#
# COMPACT_ATOMS: atom_id res chain seq x y z
N MET A 1 -2.34 -16.70 -1.64
CA MET A 1 -2.88 -15.85 -2.72
C MET A 1 -3.89 -14.89 -2.09
N MET A 2 -3.89 -13.61 -2.47
CA MET A 2 -4.90 -12.65 -2.00
C MET A 2 -6.30 -13.06 -2.47
N SER A 3 -7.23 -13.28 -1.55
CA SER A 3 -8.64 -13.49 -1.88
C SER A 3 -9.37 -12.15 -1.98
N LEU A 4 -10.49 -12.12 -2.72
CA LEU A 4 -11.34 -10.93 -2.77
C LEU A 4 -11.89 -10.58 -1.38
N ASP A 5 -12.29 -11.58 -0.58
CA ASP A 5 -12.78 -11.36 0.79
C ASP A 5 -11.75 -10.64 1.66
N LEU A 6 -10.50 -11.14 1.67
CA LEU A 6 -9.43 -10.53 2.44
C LEU A 6 -9.08 -9.13 1.90
N ALA A 7 -9.07 -8.95 0.58
CA ALA A 7 -8.82 -7.66 -0.04
C ALA A 7 -9.88 -6.62 0.35
N THR A 8 -11.16 -6.99 0.34
CA THR A 8 -12.26 -6.11 0.79
C THR A 8 -12.11 -5.75 2.27
N ARG A 9 -11.81 -6.74 3.14
CA ARG A 9 -11.57 -6.47 4.57
C ARG A 9 -10.40 -5.52 4.81
N LEU A 10 -9.31 -5.66 4.05
CA LEU A 10 -8.17 -4.73 4.10
C LEU A 10 -8.58 -3.31 3.71
N ILE A 11 -9.43 -3.15 2.68
CA ILE A 11 -9.96 -1.86 2.26
C ILE A 11 -10.84 -1.26 3.37
N ASP A 12 -11.76 -2.03 3.94
CA ASP A 12 -12.67 -1.56 5.00
C ASP A 12 -11.89 -1.08 6.24
N GLU A 13 -10.89 -1.85 6.68
CA GLU A 13 -10.01 -1.50 7.79
C GLU A 13 -9.18 -0.24 7.51
N ALA A 14 -8.75 -0.05 6.26
CA ALA A 14 -7.99 1.13 5.86
C ALA A 14 -8.86 2.39 5.79
N VAL A 15 -10.10 2.25 5.32
CA VAL A 15 -11.11 3.32 5.33
C VAL A 15 -11.45 3.71 6.78
N ALA A 16 -11.63 2.73 7.67
CA ALA A 16 -11.87 2.98 9.09
C ALA A 16 -10.69 3.70 9.77
N GLU A 17 -9.44 3.28 9.49
CA GLU A 17 -8.23 3.92 10.00
C GLU A 17 -8.14 5.39 9.57
N ALA A 18 -8.40 5.66 8.28
CA ALA A 18 -8.39 7.02 7.76
C ALA A 18 -9.50 7.87 8.35
N GLY A 19 -10.70 7.31 8.54
CA GLY A 19 -11.80 7.97 9.23
C GLY A 19 -11.43 8.37 10.66
N ALA A 20 -10.81 7.47 11.43
CA ALA A 20 -10.37 7.73 12.80
C ALA A 20 -9.30 8.83 12.89
N ARG A 21 -8.51 9.02 11.83
CA ARG A 21 -7.46 10.05 11.72
C ARG A 21 -7.88 11.30 10.94
N SER A 22 -9.15 11.38 10.49
CA SER A 22 -9.67 12.45 9.63
C SER A 22 -8.85 12.68 8.35
N LEU A 23 -8.39 11.60 7.70
CA LEU A 23 -7.55 11.63 6.51
C LEU A 23 -8.36 11.35 5.23
N GLY A 24 -8.12 12.14 4.18
CA GLY A 24 -8.59 11.87 2.82
C GLY A 24 -7.60 11.00 2.07
N LEU A 25 -7.84 9.69 1.97
CA LEU A 25 -6.91 8.72 1.39
C LEU A 25 -7.56 7.84 0.30
N SER A 26 -6.72 7.36 -0.61
CA SER A 26 -7.01 6.25 -1.51
C SER A 26 -6.25 5.00 -1.09
N PHE A 27 -6.87 3.85 -1.37
CA PHE A 27 -6.39 2.53 -1.03
C PHE A 27 -6.50 1.60 -2.24
N ALA A 28 -5.50 0.74 -2.42
CA ALA A 28 -5.55 -0.35 -3.39
C ALA A 28 -4.93 -1.60 -2.80
N VAL A 29 -5.58 -2.74 -2.99
CA VAL A 29 -5.06 -4.06 -2.64
C VAL A 29 -4.80 -4.84 -3.92
N THR A 30 -3.62 -5.45 -3.99
CA THR A 30 -3.17 -6.28 -5.11
C THR A 30 -2.96 -7.72 -4.68
N ASP A 31 -2.99 -8.65 -5.64
CA ASP A 31 -2.48 -10.00 -5.47
C ASP A 31 -0.93 -10.04 -5.52
N GLY A 32 -0.35 -11.23 -5.35
CA GLY A 32 1.10 -11.41 -5.38
C GLY A 32 1.76 -11.14 -6.74
N ALA A 33 0.98 -11.05 -7.82
CA ALA A 33 1.45 -10.65 -9.15
C ALA A 33 1.37 -9.12 -9.35
N GLY A 34 0.85 -8.38 -8.37
CA GLY A 34 0.66 -6.94 -8.44
C GLY A 34 -0.56 -6.51 -9.24
N ILE A 35 -1.53 -7.41 -9.45
CA ILE A 35 -2.81 -7.12 -10.10
C ILE A 35 -3.81 -6.67 -9.04
N VAL A 36 -4.51 -5.57 -9.29
CA VAL A 36 -5.49 -5.01 -8.35
C VAL A 36 -6.65 -5.97 -8.15
N VAL A 37 -6.96 -6.26 -6.89
CA VAL A 37 -8.11 -7.08 -6.45
C VAL A 37 -9.23 -6.18 -5.93
N ALA A 38 -8.90 -5.14 -5.18
CA ALA A 38 -9.85 -4.17 -4.64
C ALA A 38 -9.22 -2.78 -4.55
N ALA A 39 -10.01 -1.72 -4.68
CA ALA A 39 -9.55 -0.35 -4.51
C ALA A 39 -10.70 0.55 -4.04
N ALA A 40 -10.37 1.57 -3.25
CA ALA A 40 -11.32 2.56 -2.76
C ALA A 40 -10.66 3.94 -2.65
N ARG A 41 -11.45 4.99 -2.85
CA ARG A 41 -11.03 6.39 -2.66
C ARG A 41 -12.07 7.07 -1.78
N THR A 42 -11.65 7.62 -0.65
CA THR A 42 -12.58 8.36 0.21
C THR A 42 -12.98 9.70 -0.42
N ASP A 43 -14.09 10.28 0.01
CA ASP A 43 -14.64 11.50 -0.58
C ASP A 43 -13.68 12.69 -0.49
N ALA A 44 -12.91 12.77 0.61
CA ALA A 44 -11.94 13.83 0.85
C ALA A 44 -10.59 13.60 0.12
N ALA A 45 -10.37 12.44 -0.48
CA ALA A 45 -9.11 12.11 -1.13
C ALA A 45 -9.01 12.75 -2.54
N PRO A 46 -7.88 13.44 -2.86
CA PRO A 46 -7.68 14.01 -4.19
C PRO A 46 -7.76 12.95 -5.31
N PRO A 47 -8.30 13.28 -6.50
CA PRO A 47 -8.54 12.29 -7.57
C PRO A 47 -7.31 11.49 -8.00
N ALA A 48 -6.14 12.12 -8.06
CA ALA A 48 -4.90 11.50 -8.51
C ALA A 48 -4.38 10.38 -7.57
N THR A 49 -4.85 10.35 -6.31
CA THR A 49 -4.30 9.45 -5.29
C THR A 49 -4.60 7.97 -5.55
N ILE A 50 -5.68 7.65 -6.27
CA ILE A 50 -6.05 6.24 -6.52
C ILE A 50 -5.04 5.53 -7.41
N GLU A 51 -4.54 6.19 -8.46
CA GLU A 51 -3.50 5.64 -9.33
C GLU A 51 -2.17 5.47 -8.59
N VAL A 52 -1.83 6.43 -7.73
CA VAL A 52 -0.64 6.35 -6.88
C VAL A 52 -0.75 5.20 -5.88
N ALA A 53 -1.91 5.00 -5.26
CA ALA A 53 -2.16 3.87 -4.36
C ALA A 53 -2.00 2.53 -5.10
N MET A 54 -2.59 2.38 -6.29
CA MET A 54 -2.43 1.18 -7.12
C MET A 54 -0.96 0.92 -7.51
N ALA A 55 -0.22 1.96 -7.89
CA ALA A 55 1.19 1.85 -8.25
C ALA A 55 2.06 1.46 -7.03
N LYS A 56 1.83 2.07 -5.87
CA LYS A 56 2.50 1.72 -4.60
C LYS A 56 2.23 0.26 -4.20
N ALA A 57 0.98 -0.19 -4.29
CA ALA A 57 0.59 -1.57 -4.00
C ALA A 57 1.31 -2.56 -4.93
N ARG A 58 1.25 -2.31 -6.24
CA ARG A 58 1.92 -3.13 -7.25
C ARG A 58 3.43 -3.23 -6.99
N CYS A 59 4.09 -2.10 -6.74
CA CYS A 59 5.52 -2.05 -6.41
C CYS A 59 5.81 -2.92 -5.17
N ALA A 60 5.03 -2.77 -4.09
CA ALA A 60 5.25 -3.53 -2.87
C ALA A 60 5.05 -5.04 -3.06
N ALA A 61 4.05 -5.45 -3.85
CA ALA A 61 3.79 -6.85 -4.15
C ALA A 61 4.91 -7.48 -4.99
N THR A 62 5.31 -6.84 -6.10
CA THR A 62 6.27 -7.42 -7.05
C THR A 62 7.70 -7.39 -6.53
N PHE A 63 8.09 -6.35 -5.80
CA PHE A 63 9.41 -6.27 -5.16
C PHE A 63 9.46 -6.89 -3.77
N ARG A 64 8.32 -7.35 -3.25
CA ARG A 64 8.19 -8.05 -1.96
C ARG A 64 8.79 -7.25 -0.79
N ARG A 65 8.59 -5.93 -0.80
CA ARG A 65 9.09 -5.01 0.24
C ARG A 65 8.28 -3.72 0.27
N PRO A 66 8.26 -3.02 1.41
CA PRO A 66 7.60 -1.72 1.48
C PRO A 66 8.22 -0.71 0.52
N THR A 67 7.38 0.18 -0.05
CA THR A 67 7.88 1.24 -0.96
C THR A 67 8.76 2.26 -0.25
N GLN A 68 8.66 2.36 1.07
CA GLN A 68 9.52 3.18 1.92
C GLN A 68 11.02 2.85 1.75
N VAL A 69 11.36 1.59 1.45
CA VAL A 69 12.76 1.19 1.20
C VAL A 69 13.30 1.89 -0.05
N PHE A 70 12.49 2.05 -1.09
CA PHE A 70 12.90 2.72 -2.32
C PHE A 70 12.99 4.24 -2.16
N GLU A 71 12.07 4.83 -1.40
CA GLU A 71 12.14 6.24 -1.01
C GLU A 71 13.45 6.53 -0.27
N GLN A 72 13.78 5.72 0.75
CA GLN A 72 15.03 5.87 1.52
C GLN A 72 16.27 5.76 0.64
N ARG A 73 16.33 4.78 -0.27
CA ARG A 73 17.46 4.62 -1.20
C ARG A 73 17.60 5.84 -2.13
N SER A 74 16.49 6.33 -2.67
CA SER A 74 16.47 7.49 -3.56
C SER A 74 17.07 8.73 -2.89
N ILE A 75 16.70 8.99 -1.63
CA ILE A 75 17.18 10.16 -0.88
C ILE A 75 18.54 9.97 -0.22
N SER A 76 19.04 8.72 -0.14
CA SER A 76 20.31 8.36 0.54
C SER A 76 21.45 8.08 -0.44
N GLY A 77 21.41 8.66 -1.64
CA GLY A 77 22.52 8.58 -2.60
C GLY A 77 22.36 7.55 -3.72
N GLU A 78 21.20 6.90 -3.84
CA GLU A 78 20.85 6.03 -4.97
C GLU A 78 19.65 6.56 -5.78
N PRO A 79 19.67 7.80 -6.30
CA PRO A 79 18.52 8.39 -7.00
C PRO A 79 18.11 7.60 -8.24
N GLY A 80 19.02 6.82 -8.83
CA GLY A 80 18.73 5.93 -9.96
C GLY A 80 17.72 4.83 -9.65
N VAL A 81 17.43 4.54 -8.37
CA VAL A 81 16.43 3.52 -8.00
C VAL A 81 15.04 3.81 -8.58
N VAL A 82 14.72 5.08 -8.82
CA VAL A 82 13.43 5.51 -9.37
C VAL A 82 13.26 5.17 -10.85
N THR A 83 14.35 4.82 -11.56
CA THR A 83 14.29 4.45 -12.98
C THR A 83 14.03 2.96 -13.20
N LEU A 84 14.04 2.16 -12.12
CA LEU A 84 13.75 0.74 -12.19
C LEU A 84 12.29 0.51 -12.60
N PRO A 85 12.02 -0.36 -13.59
CA PRO A 85 10.65 -0.64 -14.03
C PRO A 85 9.75 -1.09 -12.88
N GLY A 86 8.64 -0.38 -12.69
CA GLY A 86 7.64 -0.70 -11.67
C GLY A 86 7.98 -0.25 -10.25
N VAL A 87 9.12 0.40 -10.03
CA VAL A 87 9.42 1.00 -8.72
C VAL A 87 8.60 2.27 -8.52
N VAL A 88 8.04 2.38 -7.31
CA VAL A 88 7.50 3.62 -6.76
C VAL A 88 8.31 3.95 -5.52
N ALA A 89 9.20 4.95 -5.63
CA ALA A 89 10.06 5.40 -4.53
C ALA A 89 9.35 6.44 -3.64
N LEU A 90 8.16 6.08 -3.17
CA LEU A 90 7.32 6.90 -2.32
C LEU A 90 6.61 6.00 -1.31
N ALA A 91 6.79 6.25 -0.01
CA ALA A 91 6.21 5.40 1.03
C ALA A 91 4.68 5.35 0.99
N GLY A 92 4.11 4.20 1.36
CA GLY A 92 2.67 3.93 1.37
C GLY A 92 2.26 2.58 0.77
N GLY A 93 3.16 1.87 0.08
CA GLY A 93 2.97 0.47 -0.31
C GLY A 93 3.55 -0.46 0.74
N VAL A 94 2.76 -1.44 1.20
CA VAL A 94 3.15 -2.41 2.23
C VAL A 94 2.71 -3.83 1.80
N PRO A 95 3.63 -4.80 1.76
CA PRO A 95 3.30 -6.17 1.37
C PRO A 95 2.49 -6.89 2.46
N VAL A 96 1.56 -7.73 2.05
CA VAL A 96 0.81 -8.65 2.93
C VAL A 96 1.53 -10.00 2.90
N VAL A 97 2.02 -10.42 4.06
CA VAL A 97 2.85 -11.63 4.21
C VAL A 97 2.11 -12.66 5.07
N VAL A 98 1.94 -13.86 4.55
CA VAL A 98 1.36 -15.00 5.28
C VAL A 98 2.32 -16.17 5.16
N ASP A 99 2.71 -16.76 6.28
CA ASP A 99 3.69 -17.86 6.34
C ASP A 99 5.00 -17.57 5.58
N GLY A 100 5.48 -16.33 5.68
CA GLY A 100 6.69 -15.87 4.98
C GLY A 100 6.51 -15.64 3.47
N VAL A 101 5.30 -15.80 2.93
CA VAL A 101 4.98 -15.62 1.51
C VAL A 101 4.20 -14.31 1.31
N VAL A 102 4.67 -13.47 0.40
CA VAL A 102 3.91 -12.29 -0.05
C VAL A 102 2.71 -12.76 -0.88
N ILE A 103 1.51 -12.62 -0.34
CA ILE A 103 0.26 -13.01 -1.02
C ILE A 103 -0.37 -11.86 -1.80
N GLY A 104 0.09 -10.63 -1.55
CA GLY A 104 -0.41 -9.38 -2.11
C GLY A 104 0.22 -8.17 -1.44
N ALA A 105 -0.34 -6.98 -1.66
CA ALA A 105 0.08 -5.76 -0.99
C ALA A 105 -1.06 -4.74 -0.92
N ILE A 106 -1.02 -3.88 0.10
CA ILE A 106 -1.84 -2.67 0.18
C ILE A 106 -1.01 -1.45 -0.22
N GLY A 107 -1.61 -0.54 -0.96
CA GLY A 107 -1.07 0.78 -1.28
C GLY A 107 -1.99 1.87 -0.74
N VAL A 108 -1.40 2.85 -0.08
CA VAL A 108 -2.08 4.01 0.52
C VAL A 108 -1.53 5.29 -0.08
N SER A 109 -2.42 6.23 -0.41
CA SER A 109 -2.01 7.52 -0.95
C SER A 109 -2.96 8.65 -0.57
N GLY A 110 -2.41 9.79 -0.21
CA GLY A 110 -3.16 11.05 -0.04
C GLY A 110 -2.67 11.93 1.11
N SER A 111 -1.80 11.40 1.97
CA SER A 111 -1.12 12.14 3.03
C SER A 111 0.39 12.21 2.78
N ALA A 112 1.15 12.66 3.79
CA ALA A 112 2.61 12.57 3.75
C ALA A 112 3.04 11.08 3.65
N PRO A 113 4.16 10.76 2.96
CA PRO A 113 4.54 9.37 2.69
C PRO A 113 4.68 8.49 3.94
N ALA A 114 5.21 9.05 5.04
CA ALA A 114 5.30 8.36 6.32
C ALA A 114 3.92 8.00 6.88
N ILE A 115 2.94 8.91 6.79
CA ILE A 115 1.56 8.68 7.25
C ILE A 115 0.87 7.63 6.40
N ASP A 116 1.03 7.69 5.06
CA ASP A 116 0.50 6.67 4.16
C ASP A 116 1.04 5.27 4.54
N HIS A 117 2.34 5.17 4.85
CA HIS A 117 2.96 3.91 5.27
C HIS A 117 2.47 3.44 6.64
N GLU A 118 2.35 4.34 7.63
CA GLU A 118 1.80 4.02 8.95
C GLU A 118 0.39 3.44 8.85
N VAL A 119 -0.49 4.04 8.02
CA VAL A 119 -1.85 3.52 7.80
C VAL A 119 -1.81 2.11 7.22
N GLY A 120 -1.02 1.89 6.17
CA GLY A 120 -0.89 0.56 5.56
C GLY A 120 -0.35 -0.49 6.52
N ALA A 121 0.66 -0.13 7.32
CA ALA A 121 1.27 -1.02 8.31
C ALA A 121 0.31 -1.33 9.48
N ALA A 122 -0.44 -0.33 9.95
CA ALA A 122 -1.44 -0.52 11.01
C ALA A 122 -2.55 -1.50 10.58
N VAL A 123 -3.04 -1.37 9.34
CA VAL A 123 -4.06 -2.26 8.77
C VAL A 123 -3.55 -3.70 8.68
N ILE A 124 -2.34 -3.91 8.15
CA ILE A 124 -1.73 -5.26 8.06
C ILE A 124 -1.55 -5.86 9.46
N GLY A 125 -1.03 -5.09 10.41
CA GLY A 125 -0.82 -5.54 11.78
C GLY A 125 -2.10 -5.86 12.57
N ARG A 126 -3.30 -5.51 12.07
CA ARG A 126 -4.58 -5.99 12.60
C ARG A 126 -4.98 -7.34 12.01
N ILE A 127 -4.68 -7.59 10.74
CA ILE A 127 -5.02 -8.85 10.06
C ILE A 127 -4.18 -10.02 10.57
N ASP A 128 -2.90 -9.79 10.89
CA ASP A 128 -2.02 -10.81 11.50
C ASP A 128 -2.52 -11.32 12.86
N ARG A 129 -3.47 -10.61 13.49
CA ARG A 129 -4.09 -10.98 14.77
C ARG A 129 -5.45 -11.66 14.63
N LEU A 130 -5.94 -11.83 13.39
CA LEU A 130 -7.26 -12.40 13.08
C LEU A 130 -7.16 -13.73 12.29
N ALA A 131 -5.95 -14.20 11.98
CA ALA A 131 -5.64 -15.52 11.43
C ALA A 131 -5.07 -16.42 12.53
#